data_AF-A0A950L4C4-F1
#
_entry.id   AF-A0A950L4C4-F1
#
_cell.length_a   1.000
_cell.length_b   1.000
_cell.length_c   1.000
_cell.angle_alpha   90.00
_cell.angle_beta   90.00
_cell.angle_gamma   90.00
#
_symmetry.space_group_name_H-M   'P 1'
#
loop_
_entity.id
_entity.type
_entity.pdbx_description
1 polymer ?
#
loop_
_entity_poly.entity_id
_entity_poly.type
_entity_poly.pdbx_seq_one_letter_code
_entity_poly.pdbx_strand_id
1 'polypeptide(L)' 'MSTHPSAGKPASKDLLIDVSRLEAAFYEKKPDPGDPNQLVSFGTSGHRGTSS' A
#
# COMPACT_ATOMS: atom_id res chain seq x y z
N MET A 1 7.72 4.08 -24.25
CA MET A 1 8.68 3.01 -23.91
C MET A 1 8.19 2.33 -22.65
N SER A 2 8.12 1.01 -22.63
CA SER A 2 7.77 0.27 -21.41
C SER A 2 8.88 0.45 -20.39
N THR A 3 8.57 1.08 -19.25
CA THR A 3 9.54 1.36 -18.17
C THR A 3 9.91 0.10 -17.38
N HIS A 4 9.08 -0.95 -17.45
CA HIS A 4 9.31 -2.21 -16.74
C HIS A 4 9.43 -3.41 -17.72
N PRO A 5 10.39 -4.33 -17.52
CA PRO A 5 10.57 -5.52 -18.38
C PRO A 5 9.37 -6.47 -18.45
N SER A 6 8.47 -6.41 -17.46
CA SER A 6 7.26 -7.25 -17.40
C SER A 6 5.96 -6.51 -17.71
N ALA A 7 5.98 -5.26 -18.18
CA ALA A 7 4.74 -4.57 -18.51
C ALA A 7 3.95 -5.32 -19.59
N GLY A 8 2.63 -5.42 -19.39
CA GLY A 8 1.73 -6.17 -20.27
C GLY A 8 1.78 -7.70 -20.10
N LYS A 9 2.63 -8.23 -19.21
CA LYS A 9 2.67 -9.66 -18.87
C LYS A 9 1.86 -9.94 -17.60
N PRO A 10 1.33 -11.16 -17.41
CA PRO A 10 0.71 -11.56 -16.15
C PRO A 10 1.67 -11.40 -14.97
N ALA A 11 1.13 -11.04 -13.80
CA ALA A 11 1.92 -10.94 -12.56
C ALA A 11 2.46 -12.33 -12.16
N SER A 12 3.74 -12.39 -11.79
CA SER A 12 4.30 -13.60 -11.18
C SER A 12 3.80 -13.74 -9.74
N LYS A 13 3.84 -14.97 -9.21
CA LYS A 13 3.42 -15.26 -7.83
C LYS A 13 4.22 -14.45 -6.80
N ASP A 14 5.49 -14.20 -7.08
CA ASP A 14 6.39 -13.45 -6.18
C ASP A 14 6.04 -11.96 -6.07
N LEU A 15 5.19 -11.44 -6.97
CA LEU A 15 4.67 -10.07 -6.90
C LEU A 15 3.37 -9.96 -6.10
N LEU A 16 2.75 -11.09 -5.73
CA LEU A 16 1.51 -11.09 -4.99
C LEU A 16 1.77 -10.76 -3.52
N ILE A 17 0.89 -9.95 -2.93
CA ILE A 17 0.93 -9.61 -1.51
C ILE A 17 0.43 -10.78 -0.65
N ASP A 18 0.85 -10.81 0.60
CA ASP A 18 0.20 -11.61 1.64
C ASP A 18 -0.99 -10.81 2.22
N VAL A 19 -2.21 -11.23 1.86
CA VAL A 19 -3.44 -10.54 2.24
C VAL A 19 -3.70 -10.64 3.74
N SER A 20 -3.48 -11.81 4.34
CA SER A 20 -3.71 -12.03 5.77
C SER A 20 -2.75 -11.19 6.61
N ARG A 21 -1.49 -11.07 6.18
CA ARG A 21 -0.52 -10.18 6.81
C ARG A 21 -0.93 -8.70 6.71
N LEU A 22 -1.42 -8.27 5.54
CA LEU A 22 -1.85 -6.89 5.33
C LEU A 22 -3.03 -6.52 6.24
N GLU A 23 -4.01 -7.42 6.35
CA GLU A 23 -5.17 -7.26 7.22
C GLU A 23 -4.76 -7.21 8.69
N ALA A 24 -3.93 -8.13 9.16
CA ALA A 24 -3.41 -8.11 10.53
C ALA A 24 -2.69 -6.78 10.84
N ALA A 25 -1.84 -6.30 9.91
CA ALA A 25 -1.13 -5.03 10.06
C ALA A 25 -2.08 -3.83 10.18
N PHE A 26 -3.26 -3.86 9.57
CA PHE A 26 -4.25 -2.79 9.67
C PHE A 26 -4.78 -2.62 11.09
N TYR A 27 -4.97 -3.72 11.82
CA TYR A 27 -5.49 -3.68 13.19
C TYR A 27 -4.40 -3.50 14.25
N GLU A 28 -3.22 -4.06 14.01
CA GLU A 28 -2.13 -4.08 14.98
C GLU A 28 -1.31 -2.77 14.99
N LYS A 29 -1.07 -2.20 13.81
CA LYS A 29 -0.27 -0.98 13.68
C LYS A 29 -1.12 0.26 13.94
N LYS A 30 -0.48 1.28 14.53
CA LYS A 30 -1.08 2.61 14.72
C LYS A 30 -0.17 3.67 14.09
N PRO A 31 -0.74 4.68 13.41
CA PRO A 31 0.04 5.75 12.82
C PRO A 31 0.73 6.58 13.92
N ASP A 32 1.95 7.02 13.64
CA ASP A 32 2.70 7.96 14.47
C ASP A 32 2.23 9.40 14.17
N PRO A 33 1.63 10.10 15.15
CA PRO A 33 1.19 11.49 14.95
C PRO A 33 2.35 12.48 14.77
N GLY A 34 3.58 12.09 15.12
CA GLY A 34 4.79 12.88 14.90
C GLY A 34 5.32 12.83 13.47
N ASP A 35 4.86 11.87 12.66
CA ASP A 35 5.23 11.72 11.24
C ASP A 35 4.12 12.28 10.33
N PRO A 36 4.35 13.43 9.65
CA PRO A 36 3.36 14.01 8.75
C PRO A 36 2.90 13.08 7.62
N ASN A 37 3.69 12.06 7.25
CA ASN A 37 3.33 11.09 6.20
C ASN A 37 2.29 10.07 6.66
N GLN A 38 2.08 9.93 7.98
CA GLN A 38 1.10 9.01 8.56
C GLN A 38 -0.20 9.71 8.97
N LEU A 39 -0.26 11.03 8.78
CA LEU A 39 -1.46 11.81 9.04
C LEU A 39 -2.49 11.64 7.91
N VAL A 40 -3.74 11.94 8.24
CA VAL A 40 -4.83 11.93 7.27
C VAL A 40 -4.64 13.08 6.28
N SER A 41 -4.67 12.74 5.00
CA SER A 41 -4.77 13.69 3.89
C SER A 41 -6.05 13.40 3.11
N PHE A 42 -7.00 14.32 3.13
CA PHE A 42 -8.34 14.13 2.53
C PHE A 42 -8.58 15.14 1.41
N GLY A 43 -8.36 14.71 0.16
CA GLY A 43 -8.53 15.54 -1.03
C GLY A 43 -9.74 15.16 -1.88
N THR A 44 -9.70 15.48 -3.18
CA THR A 44 -10.77 15.15 -4.14
C THR A 44 -11.05 13.65 -4.24
N SER A 45 -10.07 12.80 -3.93
CA SER A 45 -10.18 11.34 -3.91
C SER A 45 -10.12 10.75 -2.50
N GLY A 46 -10.45 11.54 -1.48
CA GLY A 46 -10.41 11.15 -0.07
C GLY A 46 -8.98 10.90 0.45
N HIS A 47 -8.87 10.07 1.48
CA HIS A 47 -7.60 9.60 2.04
C HIS A 47 -7.24 8.22 1.47
N ARG A 48 -5.95 8.00 1.21
CA ARG A 48 -5.39 6.74 0.69
C ARG A 48 -4.11 6.42 1.44
N GLY A 49 -3.87 5.13 1.66
CA GLY A 49 -2.69 4.60 2.34
C GLY A 49 -2.69 3.07 2.32
N THR A 50 -1.70 2.46 2.98
CA THR A 50 -1.58 1.01 3.17
C THR A 50 -1.09 0.73 4.59
N SER A 51 -1.50 -0.39 5.17
CA SER A 51 -1.03 -0.88 6.47
C SER A 51 0.28 -1.68 6.40
N SER A 52 0.71 -2.07 5.19
CA SER A 52 1.93 -2.85 4.94
C SER A 52 3.19 -2.14 5.40
#